data_AF-A0A2G0CEY5-F1
#
_entry.id   AF-A0A2G0CEY5-F1
#
_cell.length_a   1.000
_cell.length_b   1.000
_cell.length_c   1.000
_cell.angle_alpha   90.00
_cell.angle_beta   90.00
_cell.angle_gamma   90.00
#
_symmetry.space_group_name_H-M   'P 1'
#
loop_
_entity.id
_entity.type
_entity.pdbx_description
1 polymer ?
#
loop_
_entity_poly.entity_id
_entity_poly.type
_entity_poly.pdbx_seq_one_letter_code
_entity_poly.pdbx_strand_id
1 'polypeptide(L)' 'MNYTEAQAELEKILSELQEVPADIDQLHLRVARAEQLIALCRAKLRGAEEEVNRLRQTSEE' A
#
# COMPACT_ATOMS: atom_id res chain seq x y z
N MET A 1 9.50 0.74 -6.22
CA MET A 1 8.67 0.11 -5.17
C MET A 1 7.68 -0.82 -5.84
N ASN A 2 7.76 -2.13 -5.61
CA ASN A 2 6.76 -3.12 -6.07
C ASN A 2 5.66 -3.30 -5.00
N TYR A 3 4.62 -4.09 -5.30
CA TYR A 3 3.52 -4.31 -4.33
C TYR A 3 4.01 -5.06 -3.08
N THR A 4 4.87 -6.06 -3.27
CA THR A 4 5.44 -6.90 -2.20
C THR A 4 6.27 -6.10 -1.21
N GLU A 5 7.08 -5.14 -1.67
CA GLU A 5 7.86 -4.23 -0.84
C GLU A 5 6.95 -3.32 0.00
N ALA A 6 5.86 -2.81 -0.58
CA ALA A 6 4.91 -1.97 0.14
C ALA A 6 4.14 -2.77 1.20
N GLN A 7 3.83 -4.03 0.92
CA GLN A 7 3.24 -4.95 1.91
C GLN A 7 4.21 -5.23 3.06
N ALA A 8 5.47 -5.54 2.77
CA ALA A 8 6.48 -5.79 3.80
C ALA A 8 6.73 -4.55 4.69
N GLU A 9 6.74 -3.34 4.12
CA GLU A 9 6.86 -2.10 4.88
C GLU A 9 5.63 -1.85 5.77
N LEU A 10 4.43 -2.16 5.29
CA LEU A 10 3.20 -2.09 6.10
C LEU A 10 3.21 -3.07 7.28
N GLU A 11 3.63 -4.32 7.06
CA GLU A 11 3.75 -5.33 8.14
C GLU A 11 4.76 -4.88 9.20
N LYS A 12 5.90 -4.32 8.77
CA LYS A 12 6.90 -3.76 9.67
C LYS A 12 6.33 -2.60 10.50
N ILE A 13 5.64 -1.65 9.87
CA ILE A 13 4.97 -0.54 10.57
C ILE A 13 3.98 -1.10 11.59
N LEU A 14 3.21 -2.14 11.23
CA LEU A 14 2.23 -2.76 12.12
C LEU A 14 2.89 -3.38 13.36
N SER A 15 4.01 -4.08 13.19
CA SER A 15 4.79 -4.64 14.31
C SER A 15 5.35 -3.54 15.21
N GLU A 16 5.88 -2.47 14.61
CA GLU A 16 6.41 -1.33 15.35
C GLU A 16 5.32 -0.54 16.12
N LEU A 17 4.08 -0.52 15.63
CA LEU A 17 2.93 0.07 16.33
C LEU A 17 2.50 -0.76 17.55
N GLN A 18 2.82 -2.06 17.58
CA GLN A 18 2.46 -2.98 18.67
C GLN A 18 3.51 -3.01 19.78
N GLU A 19 4.72 -2.47 19.55
CA GLU A 19 5.74 -2.33 20.60
C GLU A 19 5.41 -1.19 21.57
N VAL A 20 5.54 -1.47 22.87
CA VAL A 20 5.40 -0.49 23.96
C VAL A 20 6.77 -0.32 24.62
N PRO A 21 7.24 0.92 24.91
CA PRO A 21 6.51 2.19 24.84
C PRO A 21 6.69 2.89 23.49
N ALA A 22 5.63 2.91 22.69
CA ALA A 22 5.59 3.77 21.51
C ALA A 22 5.20 5.19 21.93
N ASP A 23 6.05 6.15 21.60
CA ASP A 23 5.77 7.58 21.71
C ASP A 23 4.61 7.96 20.77
N ILE A 24 3.63 8.73 21.26
CA ILE A 24 2.43 9.13 20.51
C ILE A 24 2.81 9.85 19.21
N ASP A 25 3.86 10.66 19.22
CA ASP A 25 4.33 11.37 18.02
C ASP A 25 4.89 10.39 16.97
N GLN A 26 5.54 9.31 17.40
CA GLN A 26 6.02 8.25 16.51
C GLN A 26 4.87 7.42 15.95
N LEU A 27 3.81 7.17 16.73
CA LEU A 27 2.61 6.50 16.25
C LEU A 27 1.95 7.30 15.13
N HIS A 28 1.82 8.63 15.28
CA HIS A 28 1.27 9.50 14.24
C HIS A 28 2.10 9.44 12.93
N LEU A 29 3.43 9.50 13.03
CA LEU A 29 4.31 9.41 11.85
C LEU A 29 4.17 8.06 11.14
N ARG A 30 4.11 6.96 11.90
CA ARG A 30 3.97 5.59 11.39
C ARG A 30 2.63 5.37 10.69
N VAL A 31 1.54 5.88 11.27
CA VAL A 31 0.20 5.82 10.65
C VAL A 31 0.15 6.64 9.36
N ALA A 32 0.69 7.86 9.35
CA ALA A 32 0.76 8.68 8.14
C ALA A 32 1.54 7.99 7.01
N ARG A 33 2.65 7.31 7.35
CA ARG A 33 3.42 6.50 6.40
C ARG A 33 2.62 5.32 5.87
N ALA A 34 1.89 4.61 6.74
CA ALA A 34 1.03 3.49 6.33
C ALA A 34 -0.07 3.96 5.37
N GLU A 35 -0.70 5.10 5.60
CA GLU A 35 -1.70 5.67 4.70
C GLU A 35 -1.14 5.94 3.29
N GLN A 36 0.08 6.49 3.20
CA GLN A 36 0.75 6.73 1.92
C GLN A 36 1.01 5.41 1.17
N LEU A 37 1.46 4.38 1.88
CA LEU A 37 1.71 3.05 1.29
C LEU A 37 0.42 2.42 0.78
N ILE A 38 -0.67 2.51 1.56
CA ILE A 38 -1.99 2.00 1.16
C ILE A 38 -2.51 2.73 -0.09
N ALA A 39 -2.37 4.06 -0.13
CA ALA A 39 -2.76 4.85 -1.30
C ALA A 39 -1.98 4.41 -2.56
N LEU A 40 -0.69 4.18 -2.42
CA LEU A 40 0.17 3.73 -3.52
C LEU A 40 -0.18 2.30 -3.99
N CYS A 41 -0.47 1.38 -3.07
CA CYS A 41 -0.95 0.04 -3.41
C CYS A 41 -2.29 0.09 -4.16
N ARG A 42 -3.24 0.92 -3.70
CA ARG A 42 -4.54 1.11 -4.38
C ARG A 42 -4.38 1.69 -5.78
N ALA A 43 -3.47 2.64 -5.97
CA ALA A 43 -3.20 3.22 -7.28
C ALA A 43 -2.66 2.17 -8.27
N LYS A 44 -1.75 1.29 -7.82
CA LYS A 44 -1.24 0.19 -8.64
C LYS A 44 -2.29 -0.85 -8.98
N LEU A 45 -3.13 -1.22 -8.01
CA LEU A 45 -4.23 -2.15 -8.25
C LEU A 45 -5.20 -1.60 -9.30
N ARG A 46 -5.57 -0.32 -9.19
CA ARG A 46 -6.40 0.36 -10.21
C ARG A 46 -5.72 0.38 -11.57
N GLY A 47 -4.43 0.70 -11.64
CA GLY A 47 -3.69 0.67 -12.92
C GLY A 47 -3.65 -0.71 -13.55
N ALA A 48 -3.50 -1.77 -12.74
CA ALA A 48 -3.57 -3.14 -13.22
C ALA A 48 -4.98 -3.53 -13.70
N GLU A 49 -6.03 -3.11 -12.98
CA GLU A 49 -7.43 -3.34 -13.36
C GLU A 49 -7.79 -2.62 -14.66
N GLU A 50 -7.34 -1.38 -14.84
CA GLU A 50 -7.50 -0.63 -16.09
C GLU A 50 -6.80 -1.32 -17.26
N GLU A 51 -5.59 -1.86 -17.06
CA GLU A 51 -4.89 -2.59 -18.10
C GLU A 51 -5.61 -3.87 -18.50
N VAL A 52 -6.12 -4.63 -17.51
CA VAL A 52 -6.94 -5.82 -17.77
C VAL A 52 -8.23 -5.45 -18.52
N ASN A 53 -8.89 -4.34 -18.18
CA ASN A 53 -10.06 -3.85 -18.89
C ASN A 53 -9.73 -3.41 -20.33
N ARG A 54 -8.60 -2.73 -20.55
CA ARG A 54 -8.11 -2.40 -21.90
C ARG A 54 -7.89 -3.65 -22.72
N LEU A 55 -7.19 -4.66 -22.18
CA LEU A 55 -6.95 -5.92 -22.87
C LEU A 55 -8.25 -6.64 -23.25
N ARG A 56 -9.27 -6.62 -22.36
CA ARG A 56 -10.61 -7.17 -22.68
C ARG A 56 -11.25 -6.46 -23.87
N GLN A 57 -11.20 -5.13 -23.91
CA GLN A 57 -11.78 -4.35 -25.01
C GLN A 57 -11.08 -4.63 -26.35
N THR A 58 -9.76 -4.73 -26.35
CA THR A 58 -8.98 -5.03 -27.57
C THR A 58 -9.16 -6.46 -28.07
N SER A 59 -9.57 -7.40 -27.21
CA SER A 59 -9.76 -8.81 -27.59
C SER A 59 -11.16 -9.12 -28.15
N GLU A 60 -12.09 -8.17 -28.04
CA GLU A 60 -13.48 -8.28 -28.52
C GLU A 60 -13.71 -7.58 -29.88
N GLU A 61 -12.67 -6.99 -30.49
CA GLU A 61 -12.64 -6.47 -31.87
C GLU A 61 -11.93 -7.43 -32.84
#